data_AF-A0A101I4Q3-F1
#
_entry.id   AF-A0A101I4Q3-F1
#
_cell.length_a   1.000
_cell.length_b   1.000
_cell.length_c   1.000
_cell.angle_alpha   90.00
_cell.angle_beta   90.00
_cell.angle_gamma   90.00
#
_symmetry.space_group_name_H-M   'P 1'
#
loop_
_entity.id
_entity.type
_entity.pdbx_description
1 polymer ?
#
loop_
_entity_poly.entity_id
_entity_poly.type
_entity_poly.pdbx_seq_one_letter_code
_entity_poly.pdbx_strand_id
1 'polypeptide(L)'
;MRKASVTGSLTMTMGRPLTLLLFTGALLLVFLTTLFPACAGVLDEKFTITVELTPGGKISVSRADGPDIILGRVKDLPVNSRWPSFTASAWGQDQTVVASAVNAIHILLSVEKGKGRTISLLPGETVAPAAGPGAAVVTDIKAGRAIFGAWSPPVGSRVIFEDKDGEPYMAEGPPHRGDVMKILAAPSQCPFFVELENRPGGRVTAWYGGGPKVLGRVIRPLGGTGRFDGTIFQDTGRIRANHPGVIDVCTSPEGLVGGFQIIPMEHAFSREMLGAWKMTQWMIVGPAEMGGSDLKGSGPLFSGGLLPGPSRDETLWDLWSTYGRKPLVLVRLDGGPWTKMPALTGRQDHALEGVTHIRIYFPFTAEPQGAGPARSPAAK
;
A
#
# COMPACT_ATOMS: atom_id res chain seq x y z
N MET A 1 -42.22 -23.78 52.21
CA MET A 1 -43.22 -24.57 52.97
C MET A 1 -44.50 -23.75 53.10
N ARG A 2 -45.66 -24.33 52.70
CA ARG A 2 -47.09 -23.95 52.97
C ARG A 2 -47.52 -22.49 52.66
N LYS A 3 -48.34 -22.23 51.61
CA LYS A 3 -49.81 -22.38 51.40
C LYS A 3 -50.64 -21.16 51.83
N ALA A 4 -51.28 -20.50 50.86
CA ALA A 4 -52.66 -19.97 50.78
C ALA A 4 -52.73 -19.02 49.55
N SER A 5 -53.41 -19.22 48.40
CA SER A 5 -54.84 -19.43 48.05
C SER A 5 -55.76 -18.39 48.71
N VAL A 6 -56.53 -17.55 47.98
CA VAL A 6 -57.79 -17.93 47.29
C VAL A 6 -58.41 -16.70 46.55
N THR A 7 -58.84 -16.92 45.29
CA THR A 7 -60.01 -16.39 44.50
C THR A 7 -60.38 -14.88 44.45
N GLY A 8 -60.96 -14.33 43.38
CA GLY A 8 -61.82 -14.96 42.37
C GLY A 8 -62.19 -14.08 41.18
N SER A 9 -62.94 -14.72 40.28
CA SER A 9 -63.40 -14.32 38.95
C SER A 9 -64.59 -13.36 38.97
N LEU A 10 -64.69 -12.48 37.97
CA LEU A 10 -65.99 -12.09 37.41
C LEU A 10 -65.87 -11.72 35.92
N THR A 11 -66.63 -12.49 35.16
CA THR A 11 -66.99 -12.44 33.74
C THR A 11 -67.75 -11.16 33.35
N MET A 12 -67.58 -10.66 32.11
CA MET A 12 -68.70 -10.59 31.15
C MET A 12 -68.22 -10.23 29.73
N THR A 13 -68.81 -10.97 28.79
CA THR A 13 -68.71 -10.94 27.33
C THR A 13 -69.56 -9.85 26.67
N MET A 14 -69.34 -9.67 25.36
CA MET A 14 -70.18 -9.04 24.31
C MET A 14 -69.65 -7.67 23.84
N GLY A 15 -69.55 -7.34 22.57
CA GLY A 15 -69.81 -8.02 21.30
C GLY A 15 -69.23 -7.15 20.18
N ARG A 16 -69.00 -7.73 19.00
CA ARG A 16 -68.67 -6.99 17.77
C ARG A 16 -69.94 -6.28 17.25
N PRO A 17 -69.84 -5.11 16.59
CA PRO A 17 -69.68 -5.13 15.14
C PRO A 17 -68.76 -4.06 14.52
N LEU A 18 -68.23 -4.49 13.37
CA LEU A 18 -67.68 -3.81 12.19
C LEU A 18 -68.06 -2.32 11.97
N THR A 19 -67.06 -1.44 11.75
CA THR A 19 -67.16 -0.41 10.69
C THR A 19 -65.78 -0.03 10.16
N LEU A 20 -65.74 0.07 8.84
CA LEU A 20 -64.66 0.31 7.91
C LEU A 20 -64.23 1.80 7.91
N LEU A 21 -62.94 2.13 7.88
CA LEU A 21 -62.34 2.96 6.82
C LEU A 21 -60.82 3.09 6.95
N LEU A 22 -60.18 3.00 5.79
CA LEU A 22 -58.76 3.16 5.50
C LEU A 22 -58.24 4.55 5.88
N PHE A 23 -57.03 4.63 6.43
CA PHE A 23 -56.05 5.61 5.96
C PHE A 23 -54.63 5.06 6.12
N THR A 24 -53.95 5.12 4.98
CA THR A 24 -52.57 4.76 4.67
C THR A 24 -51.55 5.36 5.63
N GLY A 25 -50.68 4.51 6.16
CA GLY A 25 -49.49 4.91 6.90
C GLY A 25 -48.44 3.82 6.81
N ALA A 26 -48.09 3.41 5.59
CA ALA A 26 -46.85 2.66 5.38
C ALA A 26 -45.72 3.54 5.88
N LEU A 27 -45.23 3.25 7.08
CA LEU A 27 -44.05 3.84 7.66
C LEU A 27 -42.88 3.39 6.79
N LEU A 28 -42.65 4.13 5.71
CA LEU A 28 -41.45 4.07 4.91
C LEU A 28 -40.34 4.57 5.82
N LEU A 29 -39.80 3.67 6.64
CA LEU A 29 -38.53 3.87 7.32
C LEU A 29 -37.50 3.87 6.19
N VAL A 30 -37.36 5.02 5.53
CA VAL A 30 -36.20 5.29 4.68
C VAL A 30 -35.04 5.29 5.64
N PHE A 31 -34.37 4.14 5.73
CA PHE A 31 -32.96 4.12 6.10
C PHE A 31 -32.29 5.03 5.08
N LEU A 32 -32.12 6.30 5.44
CA LEU A 32 -31.09 7.15 4.88
C LEU A 32 -29.77 6.52 5.33
N THR A 33 -29.39 5.41 4.71
CA THR A 33 -27.98 5.09 4.58
C THR A 33 -27.44 6.22 3.73
N THR A 34 -26.88 7.23 4.39
CA THR A 34 -25.87 8.06 3.76
C THR A 34 -24.83 7.06 3.24
N LEU A 35 -24.91 6.74 1.95
CA LEU A 35 -23.87 6.09 1.18
C LEU A 35 -22.70 7.05 1.23
N PHE A 36 -21.98 7.07 2.36
CA PHE A 36 -20.64 7.61 2.37
C PHE A 36 -19.90 6.83 1.30
N PRO A 37 -19.31 7.49 0.29
CA PRO A 37 -18.58 6.80 -0.74
C PRO A 37 -17.59 5.86 -0.07
N ALA A 38 -17.70 4.58 -0.42
CA ALA A 38 -16.77 3.58 0.02
C ALA A 38 -15.37 4.05 -0.39
N CYS A 39 -14.53 4.32 0.60
CA CYS A 39 -13.07 4.19 0.57
C CYS A 39 -12.45 4.36 -0.83
N ALA A 40 -11.94 5.55 -1.15
CA ALA A 40 -11.20 5.77 -2.39
C ALA A 40 -10.03 4.79 -2.43
N GLY A 41 -10.11 3.79 -3.31
CA GLY A 41 -9.03 2.84 -3.47
C GLY A 41 -7.79 3.55 -4.01
N VAL A 42 -6.64 2.89 -3.85
CA VAL A 42 -5.36 3.32 -4.48
C VAL A 42 -5.53 3.52 -5.98
N LEU A 43 -6.42 2.72 -6.55
CA LEU A 43 -6.87 2.73 -7.91
C LEU A 43 -8.39 2.81 -7.97
N ASP A 44 -8.90 3.62 -8.88
CA ASP A 44 -10.29 3.67 -9.34
C ASP A 44 -10.54 2.57 -10.38
N GLU A 45 -9.52 2.24 -11.16
CA GLU A 45 -9.57 1.19 -12.18
C GLU A 45 -8.34 0.27 -12.13
N LYS A 46 -8.51 -0.97 -12.59
CA LYS A 46 -7.41 -1.92 -12.74
C LYS A 46 -6.48 -1.48 -13.89
N PHE A 47 -5.20 -1.81 -13.75
CA PHE A 47 -4.27 -1.80 -14.86
C PHE A 47 -3.34 -3.01 -14.81
N THR A 48 -2.82 -3.40 -15.95
CA THR A 48 -1.89 -4.51 -16.10
C THR A 48 -0.57 -4.00 -16.65
N ILE A 49 0.51 -4.26 -15.93
CA ILE A 49 1.87 -4.09 -16.48
C ILE A 49 2.25 -5.40 -17.15
N THR A 50 2.59 -5.34 -18.44
CA THR A 50 3.07 -6.49 -19.21
C THR A 50 4.56 -6.34 -19.48
N VAL A 51 5.34 -7.38 -19.20
CA VAL A 51 6.78 -7.45 -19.44
C VAL A 51 7.06 -8.63 -20.35
N GLU A 52 7.47 -8.36 -21.60
CA GLU A 52 7.94 -9.38 -22.53
C GLU A 52 9.36 -9.82 -22.11
N LEU A 53 9.52 -11.07 -21.65
CA LEU A 53 10.78 -11.58 -21.11
C LEU A 53 11.74 -12.01 -22.22
N THR A 54 12.15 -11.04 -23.03
CA THR A 54 13.19 -11.17 -24.06
C THR A 54 13.96 -9.85 -24.11
N PRO A 55 15.30 -9.84 -24.27
CA PRO A 55 16.04 -8.60 -24.53
C PRO A 55 15.43 -7.81 -25.70
N GLY A 56 15.14 -6.52 -25.48
CA GLY A 56 14.42 -5.64 -26.41
C GLY A 56 12.88 -5.71 -26.32
N GLY A 57 12.35 -6.69 -25.59
CA GLY A 57 10.93 -6.90 -25.34
C GLY A 57 10.30 -5.71 -24.63
N LYS A 58 9.04 -5.44 -24.94
CA LYS A 58 8.30 -4.28 -24.43
C LYS A 58 7.95 -4.47 -22.96
N ILE A 59 7.98 -3.36 -22.25
CA ILE A 59 7.32 -3.17 -20.97
C ILE A 59 6.18 -2.20 -21.25
N SER A 60 4.94 -2.66 -21.14
CA SER A 60 3.76 -1.86 -21.41
C SER A 60 2.80 -1.85 -20.23
N VAL A 61 1.88 -0.89 -20.25
CA VAL A 61 0.74 -0.87 -19.35
C VAL A 61 -0.56 -0.75 -20.14
N SER A 62 -1.57 -1.49 -19.72
CA SER A 62 -2.92 -1.45 -20.28
C SER A 62 -3.96 -1.25 -19.18
N ARG A 63 -5.04 -0.53 -19.52
CA ARG A 63 -6.26 -0.35 -18.71
C ARG A 63 -7.43 -1.03 -19.41
N ALA A 64 -8.57 -1.21 -18.74
CA ALA A 64 -9.65 -2.08 -19.22
C ALA A 64 -10.16 -1.73 -20.63
N ASP A 65 -10.04 -0.46 -21.05
CA ASP A 65 -10.45 0.03 -22.37
C ASP A 65 -9.42 0.97 -23.04
N GLY A 66 -8.17 0.96 -22.58
CA GLY A 66 -7.12 1.88 -23.03
C GLY A 66 -6.13 1.24 -24.02
N PRO A 67 -5.47 2.04 -24.87
CA PRO A 67 -4.35 1.53 -25.67
C PRO A 67 -3.19 1.11 -24.77
N ASP A 68 -2.43 0.11 -25.21
CA ASP A 68 -1.16 -0.26 -24.57
C ASP A 68 -0.17 0.91 -24.65
N ILE A 69 0.27 1.39 -23.50
CA ILE A 69 1.29 2.42 -23.39
C ILE A 69 2.64 1.74 -23.16
N ILE A 70 3.57 1.89 -24.10
CA ILE A 70 4.94 1.40 -23.94
C ILE A 70 5.68 2.30 -22.96
N LEU A 71 6.15 1.72 -21.87
CA LEU A 71 6.85 2.39 -20.78
C LEU A 71 8.37 2.23 -20.86
N GLY A 72 8.84 1.17 -21.50
CA GLY A 72 10.26 0.86 -21.66
C GLY A 72 10.48 -0.51 -22.29
N ARG A 73 11.68 -1.03 -22.13
CA ARG A 73 12.13 -2.32 -22.67
C ARG A 73 13.00 -3.08 -21.70
N VAL A 74 12.98 -4.40 -21.85
CA VAL A 74 13.90 -5.32 -21.17
C VAL A 74 15.29 -5.21 -21.81
N LYS A 75 16.32 -5.05 -20.98
CA LYS A 75 17.74 -5.11 -21.36
C LYS A 75 18.29 -6.52 -21.16
N ASP A 76 18.16 -7.03 -19.93
CA ASP A 76 18.70 -8.34 -19.54
C ASP A 76 17.66 -9.14 -18.76
N LEU A 77 17.79 -10.47 -18.82
CA LEU A 77 16.94 -11.41 -18.11
C LEU A 77 17.66 -11.98 -16.88
N PRO A 78 16.90 -12.40 -15.85
CA PRO A 78 17.48 -13.13 -14.73
C PRO A 78 17.99 -14.49 -15.21
N VAL A 79 19.18 -14.85 -14.75
CA VAL A 79 19.76 -16.20 -14.93
C VAL A 79 19.54 -17.09 -13.71
N ASN A 80 19.11 -16.50 -12.59
CA ASN A 80 18.81 -17.18 -11.32
C ASN A 80 17.65 -16.49 -10.60
N SER A 81 17.17 -17.08 -9.52
CA SER A 81 16.34 -16.41 -8.52
C SER A 81 17.13 -16.21 -7.23
N ARG A 82 16.77 -15.19 -6.44
CA ARG A 82 17.45 -14.91 -5.17
C ARG A 82 16.82 -15.72 -4.05
N TRP A 83 17.58 -16.63 -3.45
CA TRP A 83 17.23 -17.30 -2.20
C TRP A 83 18.47 -17.49 -1.31
N PRO A 84 18.43 -17.12 -0.02
CA PRO A 84 17.36 -16.37 0.63
C PRO A 84 17.34 -14.90 0.16
N SER A 85 16.12 -14.36 -0.05
CA SER A 85 15.92 -12.93 -0.26
C SER A 85 15.89 -12.16 1.08
N PHE A 86 15.54 -10.87 1.04
CA PHE A 86 15.45 -10.03 2.24
C PHE A 86 14.41 -10.60 3.23
N THR A 87 14.64 -10.53 4.54
CA THR A 87 13.84 -11.23 5.56
C THR A 87 12.34 -10.98 5.43
N ALA A 88 11.94 -9.73 5.21
CA ALA A 88 10.54 -9.35 5.11
C ALA A 88 9.81 -9.96 3.89
N SER A 89 10.55 -10.46 2.88
CA SER A 89 9.92 -11.09 1.72
C SER A 89 9.17 -12.37 2.10
N ALA A 90 9.54 -13.02 3.20
CA ALA A 90 8.85 -14.21 3.70
C ALA A 90 7.44 -13.93 4.27
N TRP A 91 7.05 -12.65 4.38
CA TRP A 91 5.72 -12.24 4.86
C TRP A 91 4.78 -11.82 3.73
N GLY A 92 5.22 -11.95 2.48
CA GLY A 92 4.39 -11.76 1.29
C GLY A 92 3.62 -13.02 0.91
N GLN A 93 2.88 -12.93 -0.21
CA GLN A 93 2.19 -14.06 -0.83
C GLN A 93 2.89 -14.47 -2.11
N ASP A 94 2.90 -15.77 -2.41
CA ASP A 94 3.52 -16.30 -3.63
C ASP A 94 2.89 -15.68 -4.88
N GLN A 95 3.73 -15.43 -5.88
CA GLN A 95 3.39 -14.75 -7.13
C GLN A 95 2.73 -13.39 -6.90
N THR A 96 3.29 -12.59 -5.99
CA THR A 96 2.90 -11.20 -5.80
C THR A 96 4.09 -10.26 -5.75
N VAL A 97 3.84 -8.98 -6.02
CA VAL A 97 4.79 -7.91 -5.73
C VAL A 97 5.00 -7.83 -4.23
N VAL A 98 6.19 -8.20 -3.75
CA VAL A 98 6.56 -8.19 -2.33
C VAL A 98 7.33 -6.93 -1.93
N ALA A 99 7.79 -6.13 -2.89
CA ALA A 99 8.25 -4.77 -2.64
C ALA A 99 8.06 -3.90 -3.86
N SER A 100 7.67 -2.65 -3.61
CA SER A 100 7.48 -1.62 -4.63
C SER A 100 8.35 -0.41 -4.26
N ALA A 101 9.36 -0.12 -5.07
CA ALA A 101 10.33 0.95 -4.80
C ALA A 101 10.78 1.66 -6.07
N VAL A 102 11.28 2.89 -5.90
CA VAL A 102 11.84 3.69 -7.01
C VAL A 102 13.04 3.07 -7.71
N ASN A 103 13.74 2.14 -7.05
CA ASN A 103 14.95 1.52 -7.58
C ASN A 103 14.81 0.01 -7.80
N ALA A 104 13.67 -0.60 -7.45
CA ALA A 104 13.39 -2.01 -7.69
C ALA A 104 11.91 -2.36 -7.45
N ILE A 105 11.41 -3.36 -8.18
CA ILE A 105 10.19 -4.08 -7.81
C ILE A 105 10.61 -5.51 -7.53
N HIS A 106 10.27 -6.04 -6.36
CA HIS A 106 10.58 -7.42 -6.00
C HIS A 106 9.32 -8.27 -6.09
N ILE A 107 9.44 -9.45 -6.72
CA ILE A 107 8.35 -10.41 -6.91
C ILE A 107 8.70 -11.65 -6.11
N LEU A 108 7.80 -12.08 -5.24
CA LEU A 108 7.94 -13.31 -4.46
C LEU A 108 7.49 -14.49 -5.31
N LEU A 109 8.39 -15.44 -5.53
CA LEU A 109 8.11 -16.69 -6.24
C LEU A 109 7.58 -17.75 -5.28
N SER A 110 8.27 -17.93 -4.15
CA SER A 110 7.96 -18.93 -3.13
C SER A 110 8.49 -18.51 -1.76
N VAL A 111 7.96 -19.12 -0.69
CA VAL A 111 8.58 -19.11 0.64
C VAL A 111 9.08 -20.51 1.01
N GLU A 112 10.40 -20.64 1.13
CA GLU A 112 11.08 -21.89 1.42
C GLU A 112 11.82 -21.80 2.75
N LYS A 113 11.51 -22.71 3.70
CA LYS A 113 12.14 -22.75 5.04
C LYS A 113 12.08 -21.40 5.78
N GLY A 114 10.95 -20.69 5.63
CA GLY A 114 10.74 -19.36 6.23
C GLY A 114 11.56 -18.24 5.60
N LYS A 115 12.08 -18.44 4.37
CA LYS A 115 12.81 -17.43 3.59
C LYS A 115 12.17 -17.30 2.21
N GLY A 116 11.92 -16.06 1.78
CA GLY A 116 11.38 -15.85 0.45
C GLY A 116 12.44 -16.05 -0.64
N ARG A 117 11.98 -16.55 -1.79
CA ARG A 117 12.70 -16.59 -3.06
C ARG A 117 12.12 -15.50 -3.97
N THR A 118 12.97 -14.64 -4.52
CA THR A 118 12.48 -13.51 -5.33
C THR A 118 13.18 -13.39 -6.67
N ILE A 119 12.48 -12.84 -7.64
CA ILE A 119 13.07 -12.16 -8.80
C ILE A 119 12.74 -10.67 -8.73
N SER A 120 13.47 -9.84 -9.46
CA SER A 120 13.28 -8.38 -9.42
C SER A 120 13.15 -7.77 -10.80
N LEU A 121 12.45 -6.65 -10.89
CA LEU A 121 12.61 -5.69 -11.99
C LEU A 121 13.54 -4.59 -11.50
N LEU A 122 14.56 -4.26 -12.29
CA LEU A 122 15.51 -3.19 -11.98
C LEU A 122 15.53 -2.11 -13.07
N PRO A 123 15.63 -0.82 -12.69
CA PRO A 123 15.95 0.24 -13.63
C PRO A 123 17.41 0.07 -14.11
N GLY A 124 17.70 0.52 -15.32
CA GLY A 124 18.95 0.15 -16.02
C GLY A 124 20.23 0.80 -15.47
N GLU A 125 20.11 1.83 -14.64
CA GLU A 125 21.21 2.67 -14.16
C GLU A 125 21.47 2.54 -12.66
N THR A 126 20.82 1.59 -11.99
CA THR A 126 20.83 1.48 -10.52
C THR A 126 21.30 0.12 -10.03
N VAL A 127 21.82 0.10 -8.81
CA VAL A 127 22.06 -1.12 -8.04
C VAL A 127 21.04 -1.21 -6.93
N ALA A 128 20.30 -2.32 -6.89
CA ALA A 128 19.46 -2.69 -5.75
C ALA A 128 20.05 -3.93 -5.07
N PRO A 129 20.79 -3.79 -3.96
CA PRO A 129 21.47 -4.92 -3.31
C PRO A 129 20.54 -6.09 -2.94
N ALA A 130 19.26 -5.78 -2.66
CA ALA A 130 18.23 -6.77 -2.35
C ALA A 130 17.88 -7.69 -3.52
N ALA A 131 18.07 -7.27 -4.78
CA ALA A 131 17.78 -8.11 -5.94
C ALA A 131 18.74 -9.30 -6.06
N GLY A 132 20.01 -9.11 -5.70
CA GLY A 132 21.05 -10.13 -5.81
C GLY A 132 21.59 -10.30 -7.24
N PRO A 133 22.84 -10.77 -7.40
CA PRO A 133 23.45 -10.94 -8.71
C PRO A 133 22.67 -11.91 -9.60
N GLY A 134 22.36 -11.50 -10.84
CA GLY A 134 21.71 -12.36 -11.84
C GLY A 134 20.25 -12.72 -11.57
N ALA A 135 19.60 -12.13 -10.56
CA ALA A 135 18.22 -12.43 -10.17
C ALA A 135 17.22 -11.30 -10.50
N ALA A 136 17.52 -10.53 -11.54
CA ALA A 136 16.69 -9.43 -11.99
C ALA A 136 16.51 -9.40 -13.51
N VAL A 137 15.31 -9.02 -13.94
CA VAL A 137 15.07 -8.42 -15.25
C VAL A 137 15.55 -6.98 -15.18
N VAL A 138 16.57 -6.64 -15.97
CA VAL A 138 17.08 -5.27 -16.07
C VAL A 138 16.31 -4.57 -17.19
N THR A 139 15.91 -3.32 -16.96
CA THR A 139 15.11 -2.54 -17.90
C THR A 139 15.87 -1.31 -18.40
N ASP A 140 15.41 -0.66 -19.47
CA ASP A 140 15.91 0.65 -19.89
C ASP A 140 15.22 1.83 -19.18
N ILE A 141 14.28 1.54 -18.28
CA ILE A 141 13.52 2.52 -17.52
C ILE A 141 14.43 3.15 -16.47
N LYS A 142 14.28 4.46 -16.27
CA LYS A 142 14.98 5.23 -15.23
C LYS A 142 14.41 4.95 -13.84
N ALA A 143 15.24 5.09 -12.82
CA ALA A 143 14.79 4.98 -11.44
C ALA A 143 13.71 6.04 -11.11
N GLY A 144 12.71 5.67 -10.32
CA GLY A 144 11.61 6.55 -9.94
C GLY A 144 10.65 6.94 -11.07
N ARG A 145 10.79 6.33 -12.26
CA ARG A 145 9.95 6.60 -13.44
C ARG A 145 9.21 5.35 -13.90
N ALA A 146 8.15 5.56 -14.67
CA ALA A 146 7.24 4.56 -15.19
C ALA A 146 6.81 3.53 -14.14
N ILE A 147 7.13 2.25 -14.31
CA ILE A 147 6.77 1.19 -13.35
C ILE A 147 7.48 1.36 -11.99
N PHE A 148 8.54 2.15 -11.90
CA PHE A 148 9.20 2.47 -10.63
C PHE A 148 8.69 3.79 -10.02
N GLY A 149 7.74 4.45 -10.66
CA GLY A 149 7.17 5.73 -10.24
C GLY A 149 5.66 5.76 -10.48
N ALA A 150 5.24 6.46 -11.55
CA ALA A 150 3.84 6.70 -11.85
C ALA A 150 2.97 5.43 -11.92
N TRP A 151 3.48 4.39 -12.55
CA TRP A 151 2.80 3.11 -12.76
C TRP A 151 3.21 2.04 -11.74
N SER A 152 3.83 2.42 -10.63
CA SER A 152 4.29 1.46 -9.62
C SER A 152 3.15 0.58 -9.09
N PRO A 153 3.30 -0.75 -9.13
CA PRO A 153 2.28 -1.65 -8.62
C PRO A 153 2.28 -1.62 -7.08
N PRO A 154 1.10 -1.62 -6.42
CA PRO A 154 1.00 -1.80 -4.97
C PRO A 154 1.63 -3.12 -4.50
N VAL A 155 2.13 -3.16 -3.26
CA VAL A 155 2.56 -4.42 -2.63
C VAL A 155 1.35 -5.35 -2.51
N GLY A 156 1.53 -6.63 -2.86
CA GLY A 156 0.46 -7.63 -2.94
C GLY A 156 -0.20 -7.72 -4.31
N SER A 157 0.17 -6.89 -5.29
CA SER A 157 -0.32 -7.03 -6.68
C SER A 157 0.03 -8.42 -7.23
N ARG A 158 -0.94 -9.11 -7.83
CA ARG A 158 -0.76 -10.46 -8.37
C ARG A 158 0.17 -10.43 -9.57
N VAL A 159 1.05 -11.42 -9.67
CA VAL A 159 1.91 -11.66 -10.83
C VAL A 159 1.51 -12.96 -11.49
N ILE A 160 1.39 -12.94 -12.81
CA ILE A 160 1.14 -14.11 -13.65
C ILE A 160 2.30 -14.21 -14.63
N PHE A 161 2.82 -15.43 -14.78
CA PHE A 161 3.77 -15.75 -15.84
C PHE A 161 3.03 -16.60 -16.86
N GLU A 162 3.18 -16.25 -18.12
CA GLU A 162 2.65 -16.99 -19.26
C GLU A 162 3.84 -17.49 -20.09
N ASP A 163 3.78 -18.73 -20.54
CA ASP A 163 4.78 -19.26 -21.46
C ASP A 163 4.57 -18.70 -22.88
N LYS A 164 5.41 -19.15 -23.82
CA LYS A 164 5.35 -18.76 -25.24
C LYS A 164 4.00 -19.05 -25.93
N ASP A 165 3.22 -19.99 -25.39
CA ASP A 165 1.93 -20.41 -25.94
C ASP A 165 0.77 -19.63 -25.26
N GLY A 166 1.09 -18.79 -24.27
CA GLY A 166 0.15 -17.96 -23.52
C GLY A 166 -0.43 -18.66 -22.28
N GLU A 167 0.08 -19.82 -21.91
CA GLU A 167 -0.46 -20.62 -20.81
C GLU A 167 0.13 -20.16 -19.46
N PRO A 168 -0.72 -19.87 -18.45
CA PRO A 168 -0.25 -19.37 -17.17
C PRO A 168 0.43 -20.47 -16.34
N TYR A 169 1.53 -20.15 -15.67
CA TYR A 169 2.26 -21.08 -14.81
C TYR A 169 2.74 -20.47 -13.48
N MET A 170 3.08 -21.35 -12.53
CA MET A 170 3.71 -20.98 -11.24
C MET A 170 5.23 -21.03 -11.38
N ALA A 171 5.89 -19.88 -11.28
CA ALA A 171 7.32 -19.78 -11.43
C ALA A 171 8.02 -20.19 -10.13
N GLU A 172 8.76 -21.30 -10.16
CA GLU A 172 9.58 -21.77 -9.04
C GLU A 172 11.02 -21.22 -9.11
N GLY A 173 11.39 -20.62 -10.25
CA GLY A 173 12.73 -20.14 -10.58
C GLY A 173 12.70 -18.89 -11.47
N PRO A 174 13.85 -18.49 -12.04
CA PRO A 174 13.85 -17.42 -13.04
C PRO A 174 12.95 -17.82 -14.23
N PRO A 175 12.11 -16.91 -14.73
CA PRO A 175 11.26 -17.19 -15.87
C PRO A 175 12.10 -17.35 -17.16
N HIS A 176 11.55 -18.04 -18.15
CA HIS A 176 12.28 -18.37 -19.37
C HIS A 176 12.26 -17.21 -20.37
N ARG A 177 13.23 -17.24 -21.29
CA ARG A 177 13.21 -16.35 -22.44
C ARG A 177 12.00 -16.66 -23.32
N GLY A 178 11.24 -15.62 -23.67
CA GLY A 178 10.04 -15.72 -24.49
C GLY A 178 8.74 -15.71 -23.68
N ASP A 179 8.83 -15.90 -22.36
CA ASP A 179 7.70 -15.80 -21.46
C ASP A 179 7.17 -14.35 -21.37
N VAL A 180 5.96 -14.20 -20.85
CA VAL A 180 5.36 -12.90 -20.54
C VAL A 180 5.05 -12.85 -19.05
N MET A 181 5.48 -11.78 -18.39
CA MET A 181 5.12 -11.51 -17.00
C MET A 181 4.09 -10.39 -16.93
N LYS A 182 2.95 -10.65 -16.29
CA LYS A 182 1.86 -9.70 -16.08
C LYS A 182 1.72 -9.36 -14.60
N ILE A 183 1.78 -8.09 -14.24
CA ILE A 183 1.51 -7.59 -12.90
C ILE A 183 0.13 -6.93 -12.90
N LEU A 184 -0.80 -7.50 -12.14
CA LEU A 184 -2.19 -7.06 -12.06
C LEU A 184 -2.35 -6.11 -10.87
N ALA A 185 -2.39 -4.82 -11.15
CA ALA A 185 -2.66 -3.80 -10.15
C ALA A 185 -4.18 -3.57 -10.07
N ALA A 186 -4.75 -3.91 -8.91
CA ALA A 186 -6.19 -3.82 -8.69
C ALA A 186 -6.52 -2.77 -7.59
N PRO A 187 -7.72 -2.16 -7.65
CA PRO A 187 -8.26 -1.37 -6.55
C PRO A 187 -8.21 -2.14 -5.23
N SER A 188 -7.71 -1.47 -4.18
CA SER A 188 -7.72 -1.98 -2.81
C SER A 188 -8.26 -0.91 -1.88
N GLN A 189 -9.04 -1.32 -0.88
CA GLN A 189 -9.56 -0.39 0.12
C GLN A 189 -8.41 0.11 1.01
N CYS A 190 -8.16 1.41 0.99
CA CYS A 190 -7.10 2.06 1.76
C CYS A 190 -7.65 3.26 2.55
N PRO A 191 -7.11 3.56 3.74
CA PRO A 191 -7.52 4.77 4.44
C PRO A 191 -7.15 6.01 3.61
N PHE A 192 -7.80 7.15 3.87
CA PHE A 192 -7.38 8.42 3.26
C PHE A 192 -5.95 8.80 3.68
N PHE A 193 -5.67 8.61 4.96
CA PHE A 193 -4.35 8.82 5.54
C PHE A 193 -4.18 8.02 6.82
N VAL A 194 -2.92 7.83 7.22
CA VAL A 194 -2.55 7.33 8.56
C VAL A 194 -1.82 8.43 9.30
N GLU A 195 -2.13 8.60 10.58
CA GLU A 195 -1.43 9.46 11.51
C GLU A 195 -0.66 8.64 12.53
N LEU A 196 0.57 9.07 12.81
CA LEU A 196 1.45 8.48 13.81
C LEU A 196 1.84 9.57 14.80
N GLU A 197 1.48 9.38 16.06
CA GLU A 197 1.99 10.21 17.16
C GLU A 197 3.44 9.80 17.44
N ASN A 198 4.41 10.69 17.14
CA ASN A 198 5.84 10.39 17.22
C ASN A 198 6.36 10.45 18.66
N ARG A 199 5.91 9.52 19.50
CA ARG A 199 6.33 9.36 20.89
C ARG A 199 6.12 7.91 21.34
N PRO A 200 6.82 7.42 22.37
CA PRO A 200 6.53 6.10 22.94
C PRO A 200 5.06 5.98 23.36
N GLY A 201 4.41 4.89 22.96
CA GLY A 201 2.98 4.64 23.17
C GLY A 201 2.04 5.50 22.33
N GLY A 202 2.58 6.31 21.42
CA GLY A 202 1.79 7.15 20.50
C GLY A 202 0.89 6.30 19.61
N ARG A 203 -0.31 6.80 19.28
CA ARG A 203 -1.25 6.06 18.44
C ARG A 203 -0.83 6.08 16.98
N VAL A 204 -1.07 4.95 16.30
CA VAL A 204 -1.07 4.86 14.84
C VAL A 204 -2.52 4.69 14.41
N THR A 205 -3.09 5.70 13.75
CA THR A 205 -4.51 5.79 13.43
C THR A 205 -4.74 5.96 11.93
N ALA A 206 -5.47 5.02 11.33
CA ALA A 206 -5.94 5.09 9.95
C ALA A 206 -7.32 5.74 9.86
N TRP A 207 -7.49 6.67 8.93
CA TRP A 207 -8.73 7.40 8.74
C TRP A 207 -9.46 6.93 7.49
N TYR A 208 -10.61 6.28 7.68
CA TYR A 208 -11.48 5.81 6.61
C TYR A 208 -12.75 6.65 6.52
N GLY A 209 -13.52 6.50 5.43
CA GLY A 209 -14.87 7.10 5.32
C GLY A 209 -15.83 6.66 6.44
N GLY A 210 -15.64 5.45 6.97
CA GLY A 210 -16.39 4.94 8.13
C GLY A 210 -15.86 5.36 9.50
N GLY A 211 -14.84 6.22 9.56
CA GLY A 211 -14.23 6.69 10.80
C GLY A 211 -12.81 6.17 11.06
N PRO A 212 -12.15 6.67 12.12
CA PRO A 212 -10.79 6.31 12.46
C PRO A 212 -10.69 4.89 13.05
N LYS A 213 -9.62 4.18 12.70
CA LYS A 213 -9.23 2.90 13.29
C LYS A 213 -7.82 2.99 13.83
N VAL A 214 -7.63 2.59 15.08
CA VAL A 214 -6.29 2.44 15.66
C VAL A 214 -5.67 1.17 15.09
N LEU A 215 -4.57 1.32 14.35
CA LEU A 215 -3.81 0.20 13.79
C LEU A 215 -2.76 -0.33 14.77
N GLY A 216 -2.19 0.56 15.58
CA GLY A 216 -0.99 0.24 16.34
C GLY A 216 -0.57 1.31 17.33
N ARG A 217 0.61 1.07 17.90
CA ARG A 217 1.31 1.99 18.80
C ARG A 217 2.75 2.18 18.34
N VAL A 218 3.26 3.40 18.48
CA VAL A 218 4.68 3.68 18.32
C VAL A 218 5.43 3.13 19.52
N ILE A 219 6.30 2.14 19.28
CA ILE A 219 7.17 1.53 20.28
C ILE A 219 8.43 2.36 20.45
N ARG A 220 9.02 2.78 19.31
CA ARG A 220 10.18 3.65 19.27
C ARG A 220 9.90 4.82 18.32
N PRO A 221 10.00 6.07 18.80
CA PRO A 221 9.81 7.25 17.97
C PRO A 221 11.00 7.47 17.03
N LEU A 222 10.74 8.23 15.98
CA LEU A 222 11.73 8.80 15.07
C LEU A 222 12.37 10.04 15.71
N GLY A 223 13.68 10.22 15.52
CA GLY A 223 14.40 11.42 15.96
C GLY A 223 15.37 11.99 14.92
N GLY A 224 15.67 11.26 13.84
CA GLY A 224 16.67 11.68 12.87
C GLY A 224 16.49 11.10 11.47
N THR A 225 17.39 11.47 10.57
CA THR A 225 17.44 11.01 9.17
C THR A 225 18.69 10.16 8.93
N GLY A 226 18.62 9.29 7.93
CA GLY A 226 19.66 8.31 7.57
C GLY A 226 20.00 8.34 6.09
N ARG A 227 21.01 7.54 5.73
CA ARG A 227 21.41 7.33 4.34
C ARG A 227 20.75 6.08 3.80
N PHE A 228 19.63 6.27 3.12
CA PHE A 228 18.90 5.20 2.44
C PHE A 228 19.02 5.43 0.93
N ASP A 229 19.96 4.78 0.26
CA ASP A 229 20.43 5.17 -1.08
C ASP A 229 19.32 5.37 -2.12
N GLY A 230 18.26 4.55 -2.10
CA GLY A 230 17.12 4.71 -2.99
C GLY A 230 16.37 6.04 -2.88
N THR A 231 16.54 6.80 -1.78
CA THR A 231 15.95 8.14 -1.59
C THR A 231 16.44 9.16 -2.62
N ILE A 232 17.59 8.93 -3.27
CA ILE A 232 18.11 9.81 -4.32
C ILE A 232 17.16 9.97 -5.51
N PHE A 233 16.27 9.01 -5.75
CA PHE A 233 15.37 8.99 -6.91
C PHE A 233 13.96 9.52 -6.61
N GLN A 234 13.76 10.16 -5.45
CA GLN A 234 12.44 10.64 -5.05
C GLN A 234 12.55 11.89 -4.16
N ASP A 235 11.54 12.77 -4.25
CA ASP A 235 11.52 14.07 -3.63
C ASP A 235 11.15 14.05 -2.13
N THR A 236 11.36 15.16 -1.43
CA THR A 236 11.10 15.31 0.01
C THR A 236 9.63 15.06 0.35
N GLY A 237 9.38 14.34 1.45
CA GLY A 237 8.03 14.07 1.95
C GLY A 237 7.26 13.07 1.09
N ARG A 238 7.96 12.20 0.38
CA ARG A 238 7.41 11.14 -0.46
C ARG A 238 7.84 9.77 0.05
N ILE A 239 7.06 8.75 -0.31
CA ILE A 239 7.45 7.36 -0.10
C ILE A 239 8.37 6.97 -1.24
N ARG A 240 9.48 6.30 -0.95
CA ARG A 240 10.37 5.75 -1.98
C ARG A 240 10.30 4.24 -2.09
N ALA A 241 9.88 3.57 -1.02
CA ALA A 241 9.67 2.13 -0.99
C ALA A 241 8.60 1.73 0.02
N ASN A 242 7.86 0.68 -0.34
CA ASN A 242 7.04 -0.09 0.58
C ASN A 242 7.26 -1.59 0.39
N HIS A 243 7.31 -2.34 1.49
CA HIS A 243 7.34 -3.79 1.52
C HIS A 243 6.84 -4.29 2.89
N PRO A 244 6.67 -5.62 3.10
CA PRO A 244 6.16 -6.21 4.34
C PRO A 244 6.83 -5.84 5.66
N GLY A 245 7.98 -5.16 5.62
CA GLY A 245 8.72 -4.76 6.80
C GLY A 245 9.05 -3.27 6.87
N VAL A 246 8.81 -2.49 5.82
CA VAL A 246 9.31 -1.11 5.77
C VAL A 246 8.36 -0.23 4.96
N ILE A 247 8.11 0.97 5.48
CA ILE A 247 7.80 2.16 4.70
C ILE A 247 9.03 3.05 4.75
N ASP A 248 9.56 3.44 3.60
CA ASP A 248 10.73 4.29 3.50
C ASP A 248 10.35 5.66 2.93
N VAL A 249 10.65 6.72 3.70
CA VAL A 249 10.23 8.09 3.43
C VAL A 249 11.44 8.97 3.15
N CYS A 250 11.40 9.70 2.04
CA CYS A 250 12.41 10.69 1.68
C CYS A 250 12.29 11.95 2.55
N THR A 251 13.43 12.41 3.05
CA THR A 251 13.58 13.72 3.68
C THR A 251 14.42 14.67 2.85
N SER A 252 15.15 14.20 1.83
CA SER A 252 15.95 15.06 0.95
C SER A 252 15.24 15.36 -0.38
N PRO A 253 15.63 16.43 -1.08
CA PRO A 253 15.24 16.63 -2.48
C PRO A 253 15.73 15.49 -3.38
N GLU A 254 15.05 15.25 -4.51
CA GLU A 254 15.51 14.33 -5.56
C GLU A 254 16.95 14.72 -5.99
N GLY A 255 17.80 13.72 -6.20
CA GLY A 255 19.24 13.88 -6.45
C GLY A 255 20.10 13.89 -5.19
N LEU A 256 19.51 13.91 -3.99
CA LEU A 256 20.20 13.83 -2.71
C LEU A 256 19.69 12.65 -1.87
N VAL A 257 20.55 12.08 -1.04
CA VAL A 257 20.21 10.93 -0.17
C VAL A 257 19.80 11.42 1.21
N GLY A 258 18.66 10.98 1.71
CA GLY A 258 18.13 11.36 3.02
C GLY A 258 16.74 10.77 3.24
N GLY A 259 16.55 10.04 4.33
CA GLY A 259 15.23 9.50 4.66
C GLY A 259 15.16 8.89 6.06
N PHE A 260 14.01 8.29 6.35
CA PHE A 260 13.79 7.45 7.51
C PHE A 260 12.87 6.27 7.17
N GLN A 261 12.82 5.29 8.05
CA GLN A 261 11.98 4.12 7.86
C GLN A 261 10.98 3.96 9.01
N ILE A 262 9.78 3.50 8.68
CA ILE A 262 8.79 3.00 9.64
C ILE A 262 8.76 1.49 9.46
N ILE A 263 8.96 0.74 10.54
CA ILE A 263 9.05 -0.72 10.50
C ILE A 263 8.11 -1.34 11.54
N PRO A 264 7.52 -2.52 11.26
CA PRO A 264 6.74 -3.23 12.23
C PRO A 264 7.68 -3.84 13.28
N MET A 265 7.17 -4.01 14.49
CA MET A 265 7.92 -4.52 15.64
C MET A 265 8.54 -5.90 15.33
N GLU A 266 7.86 -6.74 14.55
CA GLU A 266 8.40 -8.05 14.18
C GLU A 266 9.63 -7.95 13.28
N HIS A 267 9.71 -6.93 12.42
CA HIS A 267 10.92 -6.68 11.63
C HIS A 267 12.05 -6.13 12.48
N ALA A 268 11.76 -5.30 13.48
CA ALA A 268 12.78 -4.76 14.38
C ALA A 268 13.53 -5.88 15.17
N PHE A 269 12.95 -7.07 15.29
CA PHE A 269 13.59 -8.24 15.91
C PHE A 269 14.39 -9.11 14.94
N SER A 270 14.38 -8.84 13.64
CA SER A 270 15.23 -9.58 12.71
C SER A 270 16.71 -9.21 12.89
N ARG A 271 17.61 -10.15 12.59
CA ARG A 271 19.06 -10.02 12.89
C ARG A 271 19.66 -8.77 12.24
N GLU A 272 19.27 -8.48 11.01
CA GLU A 272 19.74 -7.31 10.25
C GLU A 272 19.18 -5.98 10.77
N MET A 273 18.07 -6.01 11.52
CA MET A 273 17.40 -4.80 12.02
C MET A 273 17.67 -4.50 13.50
N LEU A 274 18.50 -5.27 14.19
CA LEU A 274 18.84 -5.02 15.60
C LEU A 274 19.41 -3.61 15.85
N GLY A 275 20.04 -3.00 14.83
CA GLY A 275 20.51 -1.62 14.87
C GLY A 275 19.39 -0.58 15.04
N ALA A 276 18.18 -0.85 14.55
CA ALA A 276 17.04 0.08 14.60
C ALA A 276 16.66 0.46 16.04
N TRP A 277 16.88 -0.42 17.01
CA TRP A 277 16.65 -0.15 18.44
C TRP A 277 17.58 0.90 19.04
N LYS A 278 18.74 1.11 18.42
CA LYS A 278 19.79 2.04 18.90
C LYS A 278 19.87 3.32 18.10
N MET A 279 19.24 3.35 16.93
CA MET A 279 19.31 4.46 15.98
C MET A 279 18.03 5.29 16.02
N THR A 280 18.08 6.51 15.49
CA THR A 280 16.96 7.47 15.52
C THR A 280 16.26 7.59 14.16
N GLN A 281 16.75 6.87 13.16
CA GLN A 281 16.25 6.86 11.76
C GLN A 281 15.14 5.84 11.50
N TRP A 282 14.75 5.08 12.52
CA TRP A 282 13.69 4.08 12.44
C TRP A 282 12.62 4.38 13.48
N MET A 283 11.39 4.52 13.02
CA MET A 283 10.21 4.39 13.87
C MET A 283 9.80 2.92 13.92
N ILE A 284 9.60 2.39 15.13
CA ILE A 284 9.10 1.03 15.32
C ILE A 284 7.63 1.11 15.74
N VAL A 285 6.75 0.42 15.00
CA VAL A 285 5.32 0.33 15.31
C VAL A 285 4.93 -1.09 15.69
N GLY A 286 4.17 -1.23 16.76
CA GLY A 286 3.66 -2.51 17.27
C GLY A 286 2.13 -2.56 17.25
N PRO A 287 1.55 -3.71 17.65
CA PRO A 287 0.11 -3.89 17.70
C PRO A 287 -0.58 -2.86 18.59
N ALA A 288 -1.86 -2.60 18.31
CA ALA A 288 -2.65 -1.60 19.05
C ALA A 288 -2.79 -1.93 20.53
N GLU A 289 -2.93 -3.22 20.83
CA GLU A 289 -3.11 -3.78 22.15
C GLU A 289 -2.05 -4.86 22.43
N MET A 290 -1.76 -5.12 23.70
CA MET A 290 -0.83 -6.17 24.11
C MET A 290 -1.35 -7.53 23.64
N GLY A 291 -0.52 -8.28 22.90
CA GLY A 291 -0.93 -9.56 22.30
C GLY A 291 -1.84 -9.43 21.07
N GLY A 292 -2.00 -8.21 20.54
CA GLY A 292 -2.70 -7.99 19.27
C GLY A 292 -1.95 -8.57 18.06
N SER A 293 -2.60 -8.54 16.91
CA SER A 293 -2.05 -9.11 15.66
C SER A 293 -0.79 -8.37 15.19
N ASP A 294 0.17 -9.16 14.69
CA ASP A 294 1.39 -8.67 14.05
C ASP A 294 1.08 -7.69 12.90
N LEU A 295 1.96 -6.70 12.72
CA LEU A 295 1.84 -5.72 11.63
C LEU A 295 2.64 -6.12 10.38
N LYS A 296 3.59 -7.04 10.49
CA LYS A 296 4.39 -7.52 9.35
C LYS A 296 3.51 -8.01 8.19
N GLY A 297 3.76 -7.51 6.98
CA GLY A 297 3.04 -7.91 5.77
C GLY A 297 1.54 -7.57 5.76
N SER A 298 1.03 -6.84 6.75
CA SER A 298 -0.39 -6.49 6.82
C SER A 298 -0.65 -5.05 6.35
N GLY A 299 -1.75 -4.91 5.63
CA GLY A 299 -2.26 -3.61 5.24
C GLY A 299 -2.84 -2.84 6.43
N PRO A 300 -2.89 -1.51 6.36
CA PRO A 300 -2.54 -0.70 5.20
C PRO A 300 -1.07 -0.21 5.20
N LEU A 301 -0.27 -0.51 6.24
CA LEU A 301 1.09 0.03 6.38
C LEU A 301 2.15 -0.80 5.65
N PHE A 302 2.09 -2.12 5.79
CA PHE A 302 3.13 -3.04 5.32
C PHE A 302 2.63 -3.95 4.19
N SER A 303 1.51 -3.59 3.57
CA SER A 303 1.03 -4.22 2.34
C SER A 303 -0.03 -3.31 1.70
N GLY A 304 -0.21 -3.43 0.39
CA GLY A 304 -1.20 -2.67 -0.35
C GLY A 304 -0.72 -1.28 -0.74
N GLY A 305 -1.48 -0.27 -0.34
CA GLY A 305 -1.65 0.97 -1.11
C GLY A 305 -0.53 2.00 -1.13
N LEU A 306 0.50 1.84 -0.30
CA LEU A 306 1.64 2.76 -0.31
C LEU A 306 2.57 2.40 -1.46
N LEU A 307 2.88 3.39 -2.29
CA LEU A 307 3.74 3.25 -3.47
C LEU A 307 4.54 4.54 -3.69
N PRO A 308 5.62 4.50 -4.50
CA PRO A 308 6.43 5.68 -4.73
C PRO A 308 5.72 6.83 -5.45
N GLY A 309 4.90 6.48 -6.45
CA GLY A 309 4.07 7.41 -7.19
C GLY A 309 4.81 8.21 -8.26
N PRO A 310 4.08 9.04 -9.02
CA PRO A 310 4.64 9.78 -10.16
C PRO A 310 5.70 10.81 -9.76
N SER A 311 6.76 10.88 -10.56
CA SER A 311 7.74 11.95 -10.50
C SER A 311 7.19 13.29 -11.02
N ARG A 312 7.99 14.37 -10.98
CA ARG A 312 7.55 15.71 -11.36
C ARG A 312 7.19 15.83 -12.85
N ASP A 313 7.87 15.08 -13.70
CA ASP A 313 7.77 15.06 -15.16
C ASP A 313 6.81 13.99 -15.71
N GLU A 314 6.21 13.19 -14.84
CA GLU A 314 5.30 12.12 -15.24
C GLU A 314 3.84 12.56 -15.17
N THR A 315 3.08 12.22 -16.21
CA THR A 315 1.63 12.37 -16.29
C THR A 315 0.99 11.01 -16.49
N LEU A 316 -0.07 10.75 -15.75
CA LEU A 316 -0.95 9.62 -15.96
C LEU A 316 -2.14 10.04 -16.84
N TRP A 317 -3.21 9.26 -16.83
CA TRP A 317 -4.34 9.42 -17.74
C TRP A 317 -5.21 10.65 -17.46
N ASP A 318 -5.14 11.20 -16.24
CA ASP A 318 -5.82 12.43 -15.88
C ASP A 318 -5.10 13.17 -14.73
N LEU A 319 -5.68 14.29 -14.29
CA LEU A 319 -5.17 15.09 -13.19
C LEU A 319 -5.14 14.30 -11.88
N TRP A 320 -6.22 13.57 -11.56
CA TRP A 320 -6.38 12.92 -10.27
C TRP A 320 -5.46 11.72 -10.10
N SER A 321 -5.25 10.94 -11.15
CA SER A 321 -4.23 9.90 -11.20
C SER A 321 -2.83 10.48 -11.11
N THR A 322 -2.53 11.56 -11.83
CA THR A 322 -1.19 12.19 -11.82
C THR A 322 -0.82 12.76 -10.45
N TYR A 323 -1.75 13.46 -9.78
CA TYR A 323 -1.47 14.12 -8.51
C TYR A 323 -1.87 13.30 -7.29
N GLY A 324 -2.99 12.60 -7.36
CA GLY A 324 -3.51 11.75 -6.29
C GLY A 324 -2.63 10.52 -6.04
N ARG A 325 -1.96 9.97 -7.06
CA ARG A 325 -1.00 8.86 -6.83
C ARG A 325 0.32 9.29 -6.20
N LYS A 326 0.58 10.59 -6.04
CA LYS A 326 1.81 11.08 -5.40
C LYS A 326 1.66 10.95 -3.88
N PRO A 327 2.35 10.00 -3.20
CA PRO A 327 2.25 9.84 -1.75
C PRO A 327 2.69 11.14 -1.08
N LEU A 328 1.98 11.59 -0.04
CA LEU A 328 2.33 12.82 0.66
C LEU A 328 2.53 12.53 2.14
N VAL A 329 3.71 12.89 2.65
CA VAL A 329 4.05 12.81 4.07
C VAL A 329 4.16 14.21 4.65
N LEU A 330 3.27 14.53 5.58
CA LEU A 330 3.27 15.78 6.34
C LEU A 330 3.71 15.52 7.78
N VAL A 331 4.18 16.57 8.45
CA VAL A 331 4.59 16.52 9.85
C VAL A 331 3.98 17.66 10.66
N ARG A 332 3.92 17.48 11.97
CA ARG A 332 3.78 18.60 12.92
C ARG A 332 5.09 18.78 13.66
N LEU A 333 5.57 20.02 13.70
CA LEU A 333 6.72 20.41 14.51
C LEU A 333 6.21 21.02 15.82
N ASP A 334 6.69 20.51 16.95
CA ASP A 334 6.37 20.98 18.30
C ASP A 334 4.86 21.12 18.59
N GLY A 335 4.06 20.26 17.95
CA GLY A 335 2.59 20.26 18.10
C GLY A 335 1.87 21.34 17.28
N GLY A 336 2.59 22.09 16.45
CA GLY A 336 2.05 23.11 15.55
C GLY A 336 1.19 22.57 14.40
N PRO A 337 0.90 23.41 13.39
CA PRO A 337 0.09 23.01 12.24
C PRO A 337 0.79 21.94 11.39
N TRP A 338 0.01 21.25 10.55
CA TRP A 338 0.55 20.35 9.54
C TRP A 338 1.37 21.14 8.51
N THR A 339 2.62 20.73 8.32
CA THR A 339 3.55 21.31 7.36
C THR A 339 4.18 20.22 6.50
N LYS A 340 4.84 20.62 5.41
CA LYS A 340 5.65 19.70 4.59
C LYS A 340 6.80 19.14 5.41
N MET A 341 7.23 17.92 5.08
CA MET A 341 8.46 17.34 5.62
C MET A 341 9.64 18.30 5.40
N PRO A 342 10.45 18.63 6.43
CA PRO A 342 11.64 19.44 6.25
C PRO A 342 12.64 18.74 5.33
N ALA A 343 13.30 19.53 4.48
CA ALA A 343 14.34 19.05 3.58
C ALA A 343 15.65 18.80 4.37
N LEU A 344 16.00 17.54 4.58
CA LEU A 344 17.15 17.06 5.33
C LEU A 344 17.91 16.00 4.54
N THR A 345 19.20 16.23 4.36
CA THR A 345 20.09 15.34 3.59
C THR A 345 21.06 14.61 4.51
N GLY A 346 21.36 13.37 4.17
CA GLY A 346 22.31 12.52 4.86
C GLY A 346 21.82 12.03 6.21
N ARG A 347 22.76 11.54 7.01
CA ARG A 347 22.50 11.11 8.37
C ARG A 347 22.57 12.31 9.31
N GLN A 348 21.47 12.57 10.03
CA GLN A 348 21.39 13.59 11.07
C GLN A 348 20.57 13.03 12.23
N ASP A 349 21.22 12.70 13.35
CA ASP A 349 20.62 11.87 14.39
C ASP A 349 19.52 12.57 15.22
N HIS A 350 19.48 13.90 15.21
CA HIS A 350 18.57 14.72 16.03
C HIS A 350 17.67 15.65 15.20
N ALA A 351 17.73 15.57 13.87
CA ALA A 351 17.08 16.56 12.99
C ALA A 351 15.55 16.49 12.99
N LEU A 352 14.95 15.43 13.55
CA LEU A 352 13.50 15.22 13.61
C LEU A 352 12.97 15.14 15.04
N GLU A 353 13.73 15.52 16.06
CA GLU A 353 13.27 15.48 17.46
C GLU A 353 12.05 16.37 17.73
N GLY A 354 11.95 17.50 17.01
CA GLY A 354 10.78 18.38 17.07
C GLY A 354 9.54 17.83 16.33
N VAL A 355 9.65 16.74 15.57
CA VAL A 355 8.49 16.15 14.90
C VAL A 355 7.63 15.43 15.93
N THR A 356 6.42 15.93 16.19
CA THR A 356 5.50 15.30 17.15
C THR A 356 4.49 14.38 16.49
N HIS A 357 4.19 14.60 15.21
CA HIS A 357 3.25 13.78 14.44
C HIS A 357 3.70 13.62 13.00
N ILE A 358 3.41 12.46 12.41
CA ILE A 358 3.60 12.16 10.99
C ILE A 358 2.23 11.80 10.41
N ARG A 359 1.89 12.34 9.24
CA ARG A 359 0.69 11.96 8.48
C ARG A 359 1.10 11.50 7.09
N ILE A 360 0.69 10.28 6.73
CA ILE A 360 0.93 9.67 5.42
C ILE A 360 -0.39 9.59 4.68
N TYR A 361 -0.54 10.37 3.61
CA TYR A 361 -1.67 10.27 2.71
C TYR A 361 -1.49 9.09 1.77
N PHE A 362 -2.56 8.30 1.64
CA PHE A 362 -2.57 7.20 0.70
C PHE A 362 -2.81 7.73 -0.70
N PRO A 363 -2.08 7.17 -1.69
CA PRO A 363 -2.36 7.37 -3.10
C PRO A 363 -3.83 7.09 -3.44
N PHE A 364 -4.39 7.89 -4.34
CA PHE A 364 -5.70 7.70 -4.93
C PHE A 364 -5.69 8.14 -6.40
N THR A 365 -6.72 7.74 -7.13
CA THR A 365 -6.88 8.07 -8.56
C THR A 365 -8.29 8.57 -8.88
N ALA A 366 -9.28 8.14 -8.09
CA ALA A 366 -10.65 8.63 -8.20
C ALA A 366 -10.74 10.14 -7.92
N GLU A 367 -11.54 10.83 -8.71
CA GLU A 367 -11.92 12.22 -8.45
C GLU A 367 -12.72 12.31 -7.13
N PRO A 368 -12.28 13.09 -6.12
CA PRO A 368 -12.94 13.13 -4.81
C PRO A 368 -14.40 13.63 -4.81
N GLN A 369 -14.79 14.42 -5.82
CA GLN A 369 -16.14 14.98 -5.96
C GLN A 369 -16.93 14.34 -7.13
N GLY A 370 -16.32 13.39 -7.85
CA GLY A 370 -16.76 12.92 -9.17
C GLY A 370 -17.94 11.95 -9.18
N ALA A 371 -18.77 11.93 -8.13
CA ALA A 371 -20.03 11.17 -8.14
C ALA A 371 -21.07 11.85 -9.07
N GLY A 372 -20.79 11.90 -10.38
CA GLY A 372 -21.85 11.95 -11.39
C GLY A 372 -22.52 10.57 -11.50
N PRO A 373 -23.80 10.48 -11.88
CA PRO A 373 -24.51 9.21 -11.93
C PRO A 373 -23.75 8.24 -12.84
N ALA A 374 -23.63 6.99 -12.38
CA ALA A 374 -23.06 5.89 -13.14
C ALA A 374 -23.57 5.95 -14.58
N ARG A 375 -22.66 6.02 -15.56
CA ARG A 375 -23.05 5.94 -16.97
C ARG A 375 -23.83 4.63 -17.12
N SER A 376 -25.13 4.73 -17.38
CA SER A 376 -25.94 3.57 -17.75
C SER A 376 -25.23 2.86 -18.90
N PRO A 377 -25.13 1.52 -18.87
CA PRO A 377 -24.71 0.79 -20.05
C PRO A 377 -25.67 1.17 -21.18
N ALA A 378 -25.11 1.69 -22.28
CA ALA A 378 -25.89 1.92 -23.48
C ALA A 378 -26.60 0.61 -23.83
N ALA A 379 -27.93 0.65 -23.87
CA ALA A 379 -28.71 -0.48 -24.35
C ALA A 379 -28.28 -0.78 -25.79
N LYS A 380 -27.89 -2.03 -26.03
CA LYS A 380 -27.74 -2.57 -27.38
C LYS A 380 -29.10 -2.82 -27.99
#